data_AF-A0A2H9L6E6-F1
#
_entry.id   AF-A0A2H9L6E6-F1
#
_cell.length_a   1.000
_cell.length_b   1.000
_cell.length_c   1.000
_cell.angle_alpha   90.00
_cell.angle_beta   90.00
_cell.angle_gamma   90.00
#
_symmetry.space_group_name_H-M   'P 1'
#
loop_
_entity.id
_entity.type
_entity.pdbx_description
1 polymer ?
#
loop_
_entity_poly.entity_id
_entity_poly.type
_entity_poly.pdbx_seq_one_letter_code
_entity_poly.pdbx_strand_id
1 'polypeptide(L)'
;MAPEINELVDILNMLLSDYSIPRNIKSVLEDTKKVVEGKELEIVALSDVVYKLQDVCEDINLPISVKPDLWMLLSKLEGLKEIKKKKK
;
A
#
# COMPACT_ATOMS: atom_id res chain seq x y z
N MET A 1 0.11 15.20 9.68
CA MET A 1 0.11 13.83 9.13
C MET A 1 1.07 13.00 9.97
N ALA A 2 0.73 11.76 10.31
CA ALA A 2 1.62 10.91 11.12
C ALA A 2 2.87 10.52 10.30
N PRO A 3 4.07 10.45 10.89
CA PRO A 3 5.30 10.18 10.13
C PRO A 3 5.24 8.86 9.34
N GLU A 4 4.54 7.86 9.87
CA GLU A 4 4.37 6.54 9.24
C GLU A 4 3.54 6.62 7.94
N ILE A 5 2.60 7.57 7.87
CA ILE A 5 1.76 7.80 6.68
C ILE A 5 2.57 8.45 5.57
N ASN A 6 3.45 9.40 5.92
CA ASN A 6 4.29 10.07 4.94
C ASN A 6 5.25 9.08 4.26
N GLU A 7 5.90 8.21 5.04
CA GLU A 7 6.77 7.17 4.48
C GLU A 7 6.02 6.22 3.55
N LEU A 8 4.79 5.83 3.90
CA LEU A 8 3.93 5.00 3.05
C LEU A 8 3.61 5.70 1.72
N VAL A 9 3.25 6.98 1.78
CA VAL A 9 2.93 7.79 0.60
C VAL A 9 4.16 7.96 -0.29
N ASP A 10 5.36 8.14 0.27
CA ASP A 10 6.60 8.26 -0.49
C ASP A 10 6.92 6.97 -1.26
N ILE A 11 6.78 5.81 -0.60
CA ILE A 11 6.96 4.49 -1.26
C ILE A 11 5.92 4.32 -2.37
N LEU A 12 4.65 4.65 -2.11
CA LEU A 12 3.58 4.57 -3.10
C LEU A 12 3.85 5.47 -4.32
N ASN A 13 4.34 6.70 -4.10
CA ASN A 13 4.67 7.62 -5.17
C ASN A 13 5.85 7.13 -6.02
N MET A 14 6.86 6.54 -5.39
CA MET A 14 7.99 5.91 -6.09
C MET A 14 7.48 4.80 -7.01
N LEU A 15 6.66 3.88 -6.49
CA LEU A 15 6.09 2.78 -7.25
C LEU A 15 5.18 3.27 -8.39
N LEU A 16 4.29 4.23 -8.13
CA LEU A 16 3.39 4.77 -9.16
C LEU A 16 4.15 5.44 -10.32
N SER A 17 5.32 6.00 -10.04
CA SER A 17 6.19 6.64 -11.04
C SER A 17 6.98 5.65 -11.88
N ASP A 18 7.06 4.38 -11.48
CA ASP A 18 7.77 3.33 -12.22
C ASP A 18 6.96 2.86 -13.44
N TYR A 19 7.47 3.12 -14.65
CA TYR A 19 6.82 2.71 -15.90
C TYR A 19 6.87 1.20 -16.18
N SER A 20 7.70 0.44 -15.46
CA SER A 20 7.78 -1.02 -15.59
C SER A 20 6.60 -1.74 -14.93
N ILE A 21 5.85 -1.06 -14.05
CA ILE A 21 4.73 -1.63 -13.32
C ILE A 21 3.46 -1.65 -14.19
N PRO A 22 2.83 -2.83 -14.37
CA PRO A 22 1.56 -2.97 -15.07
C PRO A 22 0.42 -2.11 -14.50
N ARG A 23 -0.53 -1.73 -15.36
CA ARG A 23 -1.63 -0.83 -15.00
C ARG A 23 -2.56 -1.40 -13.92
N ASN A 24 -2.80 -2.71 -13.91
CA ASN A 24 -3.60 -3.37 -12.87
C ASN A 24 -2.97 -3.18 -11.49
N ILE A 25 -1.65 -3.32 -11.39
CA ILE A 25 -0.90 -3.12 -10.15
C ILE A 25 -0.92 -1.65 -9.73
N LYS A 26 -0.70 -0.72 -10.67
CA LYS A 26 -0.79 0.72 -10.40
C LYS A 26 -2.16 1.13 -9.86
N SER A 27 -3.24 0.56 -10.40
CA SER A 27 -4.60 0.85 -9.90
C SER A 27 -4.75 0.51 -8.41
N VAL A 28 -4.21 -0.64 -7.98
CA VAL A 28 -4.25 -1.04 -6.56
C VAL A 28 -3.39 -0.12 -5.70
N LEU A 29 -2.23 0.30 -6.20
CA LEU A 29 -1.36 1.26 -5.51
C LEU A 29 -2.01 2.65 -5.37
N GLU A 30 -2.72 3.13 -6.39
CA GLU A 30 -3.47 4.38 -6.33
C GLU A 30 -4.60 4.31 -5.31
N ASP A 31 -5.34 3.20 -5.28
CA ASP A 31 -6.41 3.01 -4.31
C ASP A 31 -5.86 2.91 -2.88
N THR A 32 -4.74 2.22 -2.70
CA THR A 32 -4.00 2.18 -1.42
C THR A 32 -3.61 3.58 -0.97
N LYS A 33 -3.07 4.40 -1.87
CA LYS A 33 -2.71 5.80 -1.58
C LYS A 33 -3.92 6.62 -1.14
N LYS A 34 -5.06 6.52 -1.83
CA LYS A 34 -6.29 7.23 -1.45
C LYS A 34 -6.76 6.85 -0.04
N VAL A 35 -6.67 5.57 0.32
CA VAL A 35 -7.03 5.11 1.68
C VAL A 35 -6.08 5.67 2.73
N VAL A 36 -4.77 5.66 2.45
CA VAL A 36 -3.73 6.13 3.37
C VAL A 36 -3.77 7.65 3.58
N GLU A 37 -4.07 8.41 2.52
CA GLU A 37 -4.22 9.87 2.55
C GLU A 37 -5.61 10.34 3.01
N GLY A 38 -6.55 9.41 3.18
CA GLY A 38 -7.91 9.69 3.62
C GLY A 38 -7.96 10.41 4.98
N LYS A 39 -8.90 11.35 5.13
CA LYS A 39 -9.12 12.10 6.39
C LYS A 39 -9.42 11.17 7.56
N GLU A 40 -10.20 10.12 7.30
CA GLU A 40 -10.49 9.06 8.26
C GLU A 40 -9.94 7.74 7.75
N LEU A 41 -8.84 7.32 8.39
CA LEU A 41 -8.22 6.02 8.17
C LEU A 41 -9.06 4.94 8.88
N GLU A 42 -9.99 4.36 8.15
CA GLU A 42 -10.81 3.25 8.62
C GLU A 42 -10.04 1.92 8.59
N ILE A 43 -10.18 1.13 9.67
CA ILE A 43 -9.55 -0.21 9.76
C ILE A 43 -10.07 -1.14 8.67
N VAL A 44 -11.34 -1.02 8.29
CA VAL A 44 -11.95 -1.84 7.23
C VAL A 44 -11.33 -1.51 5.88
N ALA A 45 -11.19 -0.22 5.54
CA ALA A 45 -10.53 0.23 4.32
C ALA A 45 -9.05 -0.19 4.28
N LEU A 46 -8.33 -0.08 5.40
CA LEU A 46 -6.96 -0.59 5.52
C LEU A 46 -6.86 -2.09 5.29
N SER A 47 -7.83 -2.86 5.78
CA SER A 47 -7.86 -4.31 5.59
C SER A 47 -8.08 -4.66 4.11
N ASP A 48 -9.01 -3.98 3.44
CA ASP A 48 -9.29 -4.18 2.01
C ASP A 48 -8.06 -3.91 1.13
N VAL A 49 -7.35 -2.81 1.34
CA VAL A 49 -6.13 -2.50 0.55
C VAL A 49 -4.98 -3.45 0.85
N VAL A 50 -4.85 -3.94 2.10
CA VAL A 50 -3.87 -4.97 2.46
C VAL A 50 -4.14 -6.26 1.68
N TYR A 51 -5.38 -6.72 1.63
CA TYR A 51 -5.75 -7.92 0.85
C TYR A 51 -5.45 -7.74 -0.65
N LYS A 52 -5.88 -6.61 -1.23
CA LYS A 52 -5.60 -6.33 -2.65
C LYS A 52 -4.09 -6.27 -2.96
N LEU A 53 -3.30 -5.71 -2.05
CA LEU A 53 -1.85 -5.63 -2.22
C LEU A 53 -1.18 -7.01 -2.10
N GLN A 54 -1.70 -7.90 -1.25
CA GLN A 54 -1.27 -9.30 -1.18
C GLN A 54 -1.49 -10.02 -2.50
N ASP A 55 -2.67 -9.90 -3.09
CA ASP A 55 -2.98 -10.50 -4.40
C ASP A 55 -2.01 -10.01 -5.49
N VAL A 56 -1.71 -8.71 -5.49
CA VAL A 56 -0.73 -8.10 -6.40
C VAL A 56 0.69 -8.61 -6.20
N CYS A 57 1.09 -8.93 -4.96
CA CYS A 57 2.42 -9.48 -4.68
C CYS A 57 2.62 -10.90 -5.25
N GLU A 58 1.52 -11.59 -5.52
CA GLU A 58 1.47 -12.93 -6.12
C GLU A 58 1.24 -12.89 -7.65
N ASP A 59 1.00 -11.72 -8.24
CA ASP A 59 0.78 -11.57 -9.68
C ASP A 59 2.02 -11.98 -10.49
N ILE A 60 1.82 -12.89 -11.45
CA ILE A 60 2.87 -13.38 -12.36
C ILE A 60 3.45 -12.27 -13.25
N ASN A 61 2.69 -11.20 -13.49
CA ASN A 61 3.09 -10.05 -14.30
C ASN A 61 3.85 -9.00 -13.48
N LEU A 62 3.98 -9.17 -12.16
CA LEU A 62 4.72 -8.25 -11.32
C LEU A 62 6.22 -8.31 -11.63
N PRO A 63 6.88 -7.17 -11.93
CA PRO A 63 8.33 -7.14 -12.08
C PRO A 63 9.03 -7.57 -10.79
N ILE A 64 10.00 -8.48 -10.89
CA ILE A 64 10.71 -9.00 -9.71
C ILE A 64 11.48 -7.92 -8.94
N SER A 65 11.93 -6.88 -9.64
CA SER A 65 12.61 -5.71 -9.05
C SER A 65 11.73 -4.95 -8.06
N VAL A 66 10.41 -4.99 -8.24
CA VAL A 66 9.43 -4.20 -7.47
C VAL A 66 8.87 -4.99 -6.28
N LYS A 67 9.02 -6.32 -6.30
CA LYS A 67 8.48 -7.21 -5.27
C LYS A 67 8.97 -6.88 -3.85
N PRO A 68 10.26 -6.56 -3.60
CA PRO A 68 10.73 -6.16 -2.28
C PRO A 68 10.03 -4.90 -1.74
N ASP A 69 9.81 -3.90 -2.60
CA ASP A 69 9.17 -2.65 -2.21
C ASP A 69 7.69 -2.85 -1.86
N LEU A 70 6.99 -3.71 -2.61
CA LEU A 70 5.61 -4.08 -2.29
C LEU A 70 5.50 -4.84 -0.96
N TRP A 71 6.44 -5.73 -0.66
CA TRP A 71 6.48 -6.43 0.63
C TRP A 71 6.74 -5.50 1.80
N MET A 72 7.65 -4.53 1.60
CA MET A 72 7.89 -3.47 2.58
C MET A 72 6.63 -2.62 2.79
N LEU A 73 5.97 -2.22 1.71
CA LEU A 73 4.71 -1.48 1.74
C LEU A 73 3.62 -2.26 2.51
N LEU A 74 3.46 -3.55 2.21
CA LEU A 74 2.51 -4.43 2.87
C LEU A 74 2.77 -4.50 4.38
N SER A 75 4.01 -4.74 4.77
CA SER A 75 4.42 -4.83 6.19
C SER A 75 4.15 -3.52 6.95
N LYS A 76 4.42 -2.36 6.31
CA LYS A 76 4.13 -1.04 6.90
C LYS A 76 2.62 -0.79 7.03
N LEU A 77 1.82 -1.17 6.04
CA LEU A 77 0.35 -1.05 6.09
C LEU A 77 -0.26 -1.91 7.21
N GLU A 78 0.23 -3.13 7.38
CA GLU A 78 -0.20 -4.00 8.49
C GLU A 78 0.16 -3.40 9.85
N GLY A 79 1.36 -2.83 9.99
CA GLY A 79 1.74 -2.09 11.19
C GLY A 79 0.81 -0.91 11.48
N LEU A 80 0.47 -0.12 10.46
CA LEU A 80 -0.46 1.00 10.59
C LEU A 80 -1.86 0.53 11.03
N LYS A 81 -2.35 -0.57 10.46
CA LYS A 81 -3.62 -1.20 10.82
C LYS A 81 -3.65 -1.61 12.29
N GLU A 82 -2.59 -2.26 12.78
CA GLU A 82 -2.50 -2.68 14.19
C GLU A 82 -2.41 -1.49 15.15
N ILE A 83 -1.69 -0.42 14.79
CA ILE A 83 -1.65 0.83 15.57
C ILE A 83 -3.04 1.45 15.68
N LYS A 84 -3.80 1.47 14.57
CA LYS A 84 -5.17 2.00 14.55
C LYS A 84 -6.13 1.12 15.36
N LYS A 85 -6.00 -0.19 15.27
CA LYS A 85 -6.80 -1.16 16.02
C LYS A 85 -6.63 -1.01 17.54
N LYS A 86 -5.41 -0.72 18.01
CA LYS A 86 -5.13 -0.50 19.45
C LYS A 86 -5.62 0.85 19.99
N LYS A 87 -5.90 1.83 19.12
CA LYS A 87 -6.35 3.18 19.50
C LYS A 87 -7.89 3.33 19.53
N LYS A 88 -8.63 2.29 19.14
CA LYS A 88 -10.10 2.24 19.15
C LYS A 88 -10.58 1.47 20.37
#